data_AF-A0A7G8PGK6-F1
#
_entry.id   AF-A0A7G8PGK6-F1
#
_cell.length_a   1.000
_cell.length_b   1.000
_cell.length_c   1.000
_cell.angle_alpha   90.00
_cell.angle_beta   90.00
_cell.angle_gamma   90.00
#
_symmetry.space_group_name_H-M   'P 1'
#
loop_
_entity.id
_entity.type
_entity.pdbx_description
1 polymer ?
#
loop_
_entity_poly.entity_id
_entity_poly.type
_entity_poly.pdbx_seq_one_letter_code
_entity_poly.pdbx_strand_id
1 'polypeptide(L)' 'MTPYLDRDYTRGGHVLDFMVTLARVEISMRSDLHLCLPTAPQFPTTPQFLHGDLDRGDVDADVSRVEGD' A
#
# COMPACT_ATOMS: atom_id res chain seq x y z
N MET A 1 2.36 4.44 -0.39
CA MET A 1 1.31 5.16 -1.13
C MET A 1 0.21 5.59 -0.19
N THR A 2 -0.18 6.85 -0.19
CA THR A 2 -1.26 7.36 0.68
C THR A 2 -2.52 7.48 -0.15
N PRO A 3 -3.62 6.77 0.19
CA PRO A 3 -4.87 6.95 -0.52
C PRO A 3 -5.41 8.37 -0.31
N TYR A 4 -6.06 8.92 -1.32
CA TYR A 4 -6.81 10.17 -1.20
C TYR A 4 -8.19 9.88 -0.62
N LEU A 5 -8.69 10.83 0.16
CA LEU A 5 -10.04 10.86 0.67
C LEU A 5 -10.48 12.32 0.71
N ASP A 6 -11.61 12.61 0.08
CA ASP A 6 -12.16 13.95 0.11
C ASP A 6 -12.75 14.26 1.49
N ARG A 7 -12.93 15.56 1.76
CA ARG A 7 -13.40 16.06 3.05
C ARG A 7 -14.78 15.53 3.42
N ASP A 8 -15.62 15.28 2.42
CA ASP A 8 -17.00 14.85 2.61
C ASP A 8 -17.14 13.32 2.67
N TYR A 9 -16.02 12.58 2.57
CA TYR A 9 -15.96 11.12 2.59
C TYR A 9 -16.79 10.45 1.48
N THR A 10 -16.95 11.14 0.35
CA THR A 10 -17.72 10.66 -0.80
C THR A 10 -16.84 10.17 -1.94
N ARG A 11 -15.58 10.59 -1.97
CA ARG A 11 -14.62 10.26 -3.02
C ARG A 11 -13.26 9.94 -2.41
N GLY A 12 -12.58 8.99 -3.00
CA GLY A 12 -11.25 8.61 -2.59
C GLY A 12 -10.66 7.59 -3.52
N GLY A 13 -9.52 7.04 -3.14
CA GLY A 13 -8.90 5.94 -3.84
C GLY A 13 -7.38 6.03 -3.87
N HIS A 14 -6.82 5.15 -4.68
CA HIS A 14 -5.39 5.10 -4.98
C HIS A 14 -4.98 6.31 -5.83
N VAL A 15 -3.94 7.03 -5.42
CA VAL A 15 -3.54 8.30 -6.07
C VAL A 15 -2.46 8.03 -7.10
N LEU A 16 -2.80 8.09 -8.39
CA LEU A 16 -1.81 7.93 -9.47
C LEU A 16 -1.02 9.22 -9.75
N ASP A 17 -1.71 10.37 -9.70
CA ASP A 17 -1.10 11.69 -9.91
C ASP A 17 -1.94 12.76 -9.21
N PHE A 18 -1.33 13.89 -8.87
CA PHE A 18 -2.01 15.03 -8.27
C PHE A 18 -1.26 16.36 -8.49
N MET A 19 -2.02 17.45 -8.48
CA MET A 19 -1.48 18.81 -8.41
C MET A 19 -1.94 19.47 -7.12
N VAL A 20 -0.99 19.99 -6.33
CA VAL A 20 -1.28 20.73 -5.09
C VAL A 20 -1.14 22.23 -5.36
N THR A 21 -2.23 22.97 -5.19
CA THR A 21 -2.19 24.44 -5.19
C THR A 21 -1.79 24.98 -3.83
N LEU A 22 -2.32 24.40 -2.75
CA LEU A 22 -1.99 24.73 -1.36
C LEU A 22 -2.26 23.50 -0.48
N ALA A 23 -1.29 23.12 0.34
CA ALA A 23 -1.46 22.06 1.33
C ALA A 23 -0.59 22.30 2.56
N ARG A 24 -1.03 21.75 3.69
CA ARG A 24 -0.16 21.51 4.84
C ARG A 24 0.39 20.09 4.72
N VAL A 25 1.72 19.98 4.73
CA VAL A 25 2.43 18.70 4.65
C VAL A 25 2.96 18.34 6.02
N GLU A 26 2.68 17.11 6.46
CA GLU A 26 3.17 16.56 7.73
C GLU A 26 4.03 15.32 7.44
N ILE A 27 5.22 15.25 8.04
CA ILE A 27 6.20 14.18 7.82
C ILE A 27 6.56 13.56 9.17
N SER A 28 6.50 12.24 9.26
CA SER A 28 6.91 11.48 10.46
C SER A 28 8.01 10.49 10.09
N MET A 29 9.17 10.63 10.73
CA MET A 29 10.28 9.69 10.56
C MET A 29 10.02 8.40 11.34
N ARG A 30 10.23 7.25 10.71
CA ARG A 30 10.13 5.91 11.32
C ARG A 30 11.39 5.11 11.02
N SER A 31 11.98 4.50 12.04
CA SER A 31 13.15 3.64 11.94
C SER A 31 12.81 2.15 11.89
N ASP A 32 11.66 1.78 12.46
CA ASP A 32 11.27 0.40 12.67
C ASP A 32 10.14 0.00 11.71
N LEU A 33 10.34 -1.12 11.00
CA LEU A 33 9.35 -1.75 10.14
C LEU A 33 8.99 -3.13 10.71
N HIS A 34 7.76 -3.26 11.20
CA HIS A 34 7.24 -4.53 11.68
C HIS A 34 6.46 -5.23 10.58
N LEU A 35 7.03 -6.30 10.02
CA LEU A 35 6.34 -7.18 9.08
C LEU A 35 5.54 -8.23 9.83
N CYS A 36 4.22 -8.25 9.63
CA CYS A 36 3.34 -9.28 10.18
C CYS A 36 2.77 -10.12 9.04
N LEU A 37 3.04 -11.42 9.07
CA LEU A 37 2.44 -12.35 8.11
C LEU A 37 1.03 -12.72 8.58
N PRO A 38 0.08 -12.98 7.65
CA PRO A 38 -1.27 -13.45 7.98
C PRO A 38 -1.27 -14.92 8.39
N THR A 39 -0.35 -15.28 9.28
CA THR A 39 -0.26 -16.52 10.04
C THR A 39 -0.13 -16.23 11.54
N ALA A 40 0.04 -14.95 11.92
CA ALA A 40 0.12 -14.53 13.30
C ALA A 40 -1.26 -14.60 13.97
N PRO A 41 -1.34 -14.83 15.30
CA PRO A 41 -2.60 -15.05 16.03
C PRO A 41 -3.67 -13.97 15.82
N GLN A 42 -3.25 -12.74 15.50
CA GLN A 42 -4.10 -11.58 15.23
C GLN A 42 -4.63 -11.47 13.79
N PHE A 43 -4.22 -12.36 12.87
CA PHE A 43 -4.65 -12.36 11.47
C PHE A 43 -5.20 -13.75 11.08
N PRO A 44 -6.38 -13.84 10.44
CA PRO A 44 -6.91 -15.12 10.00
C PRO A 44 -6.01 -15.73 8.93
N THR A 45 -5.50 -16.95 9.20
CA THR A 45 -4.66 -17.69 8.24
C THR A 45 -5.44 -18.03 6.99
N THR A 46 -4.93 -17.59 5.84
CA THR A 46 -5.49 -17.92 4.52
C THR A 46 -4.57 -18.91 3.80
N PRO A 47 -5.09 -20.05 3.29
CA PRO A 47 -4.28 -20.99 2.51
C PRO A 47 -3.57 -20.34 1.32
N GLN A 48 -4.15 -19.27 0.77
CA GLN A 48 -3.61 -18.49 -0.33
C GLN A 48 -2.27 -17.82 0.01
N PHE A 49 -2.07 -17.39 1.26
CA PHE A 49 -0.80 -16.81 1.68
C PHE A 49 0.28 -17.90 1.83
N LEU A 50 -0.08 -19.04 2.44
CA LEU A 50 0.87 -20.14 2.69
C LEU A 50 1.35 -20.84 1.41
N HIS A 51 0.51 -20.85 0.37
CA HIS A 51 0.82 -21.48 -0.91
C HIS A 51 1.07 -20.45 -2.03
N GLY A 52 1.22 -19.17 -1.67
CA GLY A 52 1.59 -18.12 -2.60
C GLY A 52 2.99 -18.37 -3.15
N ASP A 53 3.12 -18.37 -4.47
CA ASP A 53 4.40 -18.42 -5.14
C ASP A 53 4.92 -16.97 -5.29
N LEU A 54 5.84 -16.61 -4.39
CA LEU A 54 6.34 -15.25 -4.20
C LEU A 54 7.70 -15.01 -4.88
N ASP A 55 8.29 -16.04 -5.48
CA ASP A 55 9.56 -15.97 -6.22
C ASP A 55 9.27 -15.97 -7.74
N ARG A 56 8.41 -15.05 -8.16
CA ARG A 56 7.94 -14.94 -9.54
C ARG A 56 8.55 -13.73 -10.21
N GLY A 57 9.41 -13.97 -11.20
CA GLY A 57 9.80 -12.98 -12.20
C GLY A 57 10.24 -11.63 -11.61
N ASP A 58 9.97 -10.56 -12.36
CA ASP A 58 10.34 -9.21 -11.99
C ASP A 58 9.20 -8.54 -11.18
N VAL A 59 9.27 -8.71 -9.86
CA VAL A 59 8.29 -8.13 -8.92
C VAL A 59 8.30 -6.60 -8.97
N ASP A 60 9.46 -5.97 -9.22
CA ASP A 60 9.56 -4.51 -9.28
C ASP A 60 8.81 -3.95 -10.50
N ALA A 61 8.91 -4.63 -11.64
CA ALA A 61 8.15 -4.31 -12.84
C ALA A 61 6.63 -4.51 -12.61
N ASP A 62 6.24 -5.58 -11.92
CA ASP A 62 4.84 -5.84 -11.60
C ASP A 62 4.25 -4.81 -10.61
N VAL A 63 5.03 -4.41 -9.60
CA VAL A 63 4.63 -3.35 -8.66
C VAL A 63 4.44 -2.04 -9.41
N SER A 64 5.40 -1.62 -10.24
CA SER A 64 5.31 -0.37 -11.01
C SER A 64 4.07 -0.37 -11.92
N ARG A 65 3.84 -1.48 -12.64
CA ARG A 65 2.68 -1.65 -13.52
C ARG A 65 1.33 -1.53 -12.79
N VAL A 66 1.23 -1.99 -11.54
CA VAL A 66 -0.02 -1.96 -10.76
C VAL A 66 -0.22 -0.62 -10.05
N GLU A 67 0.86 -0.03 -9.54
CA GLU A 67 0.81 1.22 -8.78
C GLU A 67 0.68 2.46 -9.68
N GLY A 68 1.04 2.34 -10.96
CA GLY A 68 1.14 3.45 -11.89
C GLY A 68 2.60 3.89 -12.06
N ASP A 69 2.98 4.23 -13.29
CA ASP A 69 4.33 4.73 -13.64
C ASP A 69 4.64 6.08 -12.98
#